data_AF-A0A699IXV6-F1
#
_entry.id   AF-A0A699IXV6-F1
#
_cell.length_a   1.000
_cell.length_b   1.000
_cell.length_c   1.000
_cell.angle_alpha   90.00
_cell.angle_beta   90.00
_cell.angle_gamma   90.00
#
_symmetry.space_group_name_H-M   'P 1'
#
loop_
_entity.id
_entity.type
_entity.pdbx_description
1 polymer ?
#
loop_
_entity_poly.entity_id
_entity_poly.type
_entity_poly.pdbx_seq_one_letter_code
_entity_poly.pdbx_strand_id
1 'polypeptide(L)'
;MCGSATHCLKHLPLKGTTTRRRPSGAEATLYLKGQKVCWKTGCFGSDILAGMDRAILDGMDVLSMSLGGGTGPYYRDIIAISAFKAMEIGVFVSCSAGNSGPTKASLANVAPWIMTVGAGTLDRDFLAYAVLGNGKKVNGVSLYSRKGKMVFCDRGVNPRVEKGHVVKEAVGVGMLLGNTAESGEELVAESHLLPAVTVGMKISNEIREYLKTDKRPMAALTFGGTVSNVKPSPVVAAFSSRGPNMVTPQILKPDVIGPGVNILAGWSREIGPTGLETIQPKC
;
A
#
# COMPACT_ATOMS: atom_id res chain seq x y z
N MET A 1 20.96 26.00 7.67
CA MET A 1 20.41 27.29 8.12
C MET A 1 18.91 27.25 7.95
N CYS A 2 18.19 27.88 8.89
CA CYS A 2 16.75 27.78 9.16
C CYS A 2 15.85 28.01 7.93
N GLY A 3 14.75 27.24 7.84
CA GLY A 3 13.69 27.42 6.86
C GLY A 3 12.37 26.87 7.41
N SER A 4 11.69 27.70 8.21
CA SER A 4 10.34 27.45 8.71
C SER A 4 9.37 27.17 7.56
N ALA A 5 8.65 26.05 7.64
CA ALA A 5 7.38 25.87 6.95
C ALA A 5 6.36 25.36 7.98
N THR A 6 6.02 26.24 8.92
CA THR A 6 4.74 26.18 9.60
C THR A 6 3.68 26.53 8.56
N HIS A 7 2.98 25.54 8.00
CA HIS A 7 1.85 25.79 7.11
C HIS A 7 0.62 24.99 7.54
N CYS A 8 -0.26 25.73 8.22
CA CYS A 8 -1.70 25.53 8.41
C CYS A 8 -2.21 24.13 8.81
N LEU A 9 -2.33 23.89 10.12
CA LEU A 9 -3.47 23.14 10.64
C LEU A 9 -4.74 23.92 10.31
N LYS A 10 -5.45 23.54 9.24
CA LYS A 10 -6.89 23.80 9.18
C LYS A 10 -7.56 22.76 10.09
N HIS A 11 -8.17 23.22 11.18
CA HIS A 11 -9.19 22.46 11.89
C HIS A 11 -10.30 22.11 10.88
N LEU A 12 -10.27 20.90 10.33
CA LEU A 12 -11.35 20.35 9.54
C LEU A 12 -12.21 19.48 10.47
N PRO A 13 -13.41 19.93 10.87
CA PRO A 13 -14.40 19.00 11.41
C PRO A 13 -14.78 18.04 10.27
N LEU A 14 -14.40 16.77 10.40
CA LEU A 14 -14.81 15.72 9.49
C LEU A 14 -16.29 15.39 9.71
N LYS A 15 -17.21 16.15 9.11
CA LYS A 15 -18.61 15.71 8.95
C LYS A 15 -18.66 14.70 7.80
N GLY A 16 -18.48 13.42 8.13
CA GLY A 16 -18.76 12.33 7.23
C GLY A 16 -20.27 12.18 7.02
N THR A 17 -20.81 12.73 5.93
CA THR A 17 -22.16 12.41 5.46
C THR A 17 -22.17 11.04 4.79
N THR A 18 -22.25 9.99 5.61
CA THR A 18 -22.66 8.67 5.10
C THR A 18 -24.17 8.57 5.28
N THR A 19 -24.93 8.63 4.18
CA THR A 19 -26.35 8.26 4.18
C THR A 19 -26.48 6.76 4.36
N ARG A 20 -26.32 6.31 5.61
CA ARG A 20 -26.84 5.04 6.10
C ARG A 20 -27.28 5.30 7.53
N ARG A 21 -28.61 5.35 7.76
CA ARG A 21 -29.23 5.54 9.08
C ARG A 21 -28.49 4.67 10.11
N ARG A 22 -27.75 5.31 11.02
CA ARG A 22 -27.35 4.71 12.31
C ARG A 22 -28.27 5.26 13.40
N PRO A 23 -28.68 4.44 14.38
CA PRO A 23 -29.39 4.92 15.56
C PRO A 23 -28.48 5.84 16.38
N SER A 24 -29.12 6.78 17.06
CA SER A 24 -28.53 7.79 17.95
C SER A 24 -27.64 7.20 19.06
N GLY A 25 -26.44 7.75 19.23
CA GLY A 25 -25.59 7.55 20.42
C GLY A 25 -24.11 7.82 20.16
N ALA A 26 -23.61 8.97 20.66
CA ALA A 26 -22.23 9.46 20.65
C ALA A 26 -21.58 9.75 19.26
N GLU A 27 -21.46 11.05 18.94
CA GLU A 27 -20.55 11.52 17.89
C GLU A 27 -19.10 11.42 18.43
N ALA A 28 -18.40 10.35 18.05
CA ALA A 28 -16.99 10.20 18.39
C ALA A 28 -16.18 11.26 17.64
N THR A 29 -15.83 12.36 18.32
CA THR A 29 -14.94 13.38 17.79
C THR A 29 -13.49 12.92 17.96
N LEU A 30 -12.77 12.73 16.85
CA LEU A 30 -11.34 12.40 16.84
C LEU A 30 -10.52 13.64 16.46
N TYR A 31 -9.50 13.97 17.24
CA TYR A 31 -8.53 15.01 16.92
C TYR A 31 -7.29 14.41 16.25
N LEU A 32 -6.85 15.01 15.14
CA LEU A 32 -5.69 14.55 14.38
C LEU A 32 -4.57 15.59 14.46
N LYS A 33 -3.36 15.12 14.80
CA LYS A 33 -2.13 15.91 14.72
C LYS A 33 -1.07 15.09 13.99
N GLY A 34 -0.43 15.68 12.99
CA GLY A 34 0.61 15.02 12.20
C GLY A 34 2.00 15.44 12.65
N GLN A 35 2.89 14.47 12.84
CA GLN A 35 4.32 14.69 13.04
C GLN A 35 5.07 14.18 11.81
N LYS A 36 5.75 15.08 11.10
CA LYS A 36 6.50 14.71 9.88
C LYS A 36 7.89 14.21 10.28
N VAL A 37 8.13 12.92 10.08
CA VAL A 37 9.39 12.25 10.44
C VAL A 37 10.10 11.57 9.26
N CYS A 38 9.49 11.67 8.07
CA CYS A 38 10.00 11.07 6.84
C CYS A 38 10.22 12.14 5.77
N TRP A 39 11.29 11.94 5.00
CA TRP A 39 11.73 12.83 3.93
C TRP A 39 11.99 12.02 2.66
N LYS A 40 12.32 12.69 1.55
CA LYS A 40 12.70 12.02 0.29
C LYS A 40 13.89 11.07 0.46
N THR A 41 14.78 11.36 1.41
CA THR A 41 15.96 10.55 1.74
C THR A 41 15.68 9.42 2.72
N GLY A 42 14.46 9.30 3.25
CA GLY A 42 14.05 8.28 4.21
C GLY A 42 13.54 8.85 5.53
N CYS A 43 13.29 7.95 6.48
CA CYS A 43 12.85 8.28 7.84
C CYS A 43 14.01 8.01 8.79
N PHE A 44 14.65 9.05 9.31
CA PHE A 44 15.78 8.90 10.22
C PHE A 44 15.30 8.58 11.63
N GLY A 45 16.04 7.73 12.34
CA GLY A 45 15.72 7.36 13.71
C GLY A 45 15.61 8.57 14.64
N SER A 46 16.47 9.59 14.46
CA SER A 46 16.40 10.85 15.22
C SER A 46 15.08 11.59 15.03
N ASP A 47 14.58 11.64 13.79
CA ASP A 47 13.33 12.34 13.47
C ASP A 47 12.12 11.57 13.99
N ILE A 48 12.17 10.23 13.91
CA ILE A 48 11.12 9.36 14.48
C ILE A 48 11.06 9.55 15.99
N LEU A 49 12.20 9.51 16.69
CA LEU A 49 12.28 9.74 18.13
C LEU A 49 11.69 11.11 18.49
N ALA A 50 12.15 12.17 17.84
CA ALA A 50 11.67 13.52 18.09
C ALA A 50 10.17 13.67 17.82
N GLY A 51 9.64 13.02 16.77
CA GLY A 51 8.22 13.03 16.44
C GLY A 51 7.36 12.29 17.47
N MET A 52 7.81 11.12 17.94
CA MET A 52 7.12 10.36 18.98
C MET A 52 7.12 11.10 20.31
N ASP A 53 8.27 11.64 20.73
CA ASP A 53 8.39 12.45 21.95
C ASP A 53 7.48 13.67 21.87
N ARG A 54 7.44 14.36 20.73
CA ARG A 54 6.56 15.51 20.55
C ARG A 54 5.09 15.11 20.61
N ALA A 55 4.71 13.99 19.98
CA ALA A 55 3.34 13.48 20.02
C ALA A 55 2.88 13.14 21.45
N ILE A 56 3.77 12.55 22.25
CA ILE A 56 3.54 12.29 23.67
C ILE A 56 3.35 13.61 24.44
N LEU A 57 4.25 14.58 24.26
CA LEU A 57 4.16 15.89 24.92
C LEU A 57 2.91 16.69 24.52
N ASP A 58 2.41 16.45 23.31
CA ASP A 58 1.18 17.03 22.80
C ASP A 58 -0.09 16.35 23.36
N GLY A 59 0.05 15.29 24.18
CA GLY A 59 -1.06 14.60 24.83
C GLY A 59 -1.85 13.68 23.89
N MET A 60 -1.22 13.10 22.87
CA MET A 60 -1.90 12.19 21.94
C MET A 60 -2.16 10.83 22.58
N ASP A 61 -3.39 10.32 22.49
CA ASP A 61 -3.77 9.01 23.07
C ASP A 61 -3.33 7.81 22.22
N VAL A 62 -3.19 8.01 20.91
CA VAL A 62 -2.86 6.96 19.94
C VAL A 62 -1.81 7.47 18.96
N LEU A 63 -0.74 6.69 18.78
CA LEU A 63 0.25 6.88 17.73
C LEU A 63 0.00 5.86 16.61
N SER A 64 -0.27 6.35 15.40
CA SER A 64 -0.41 5.53 14.20
C SER A 64 0.80 5.73 13.29
N MET A 65 1.62 4.70 13.15
CA MET A 65 2.92 4.77 12.48
C MET A 65 3.03 3.76 11.34
N SER A 66 2.89 4.23 10.11
CA SER A 66 3.11 3.41 8.90
C SER A 66 4.58 3.47 8.46
N LEU A 67 5.48 3.16 9.39
CA LEU A 67 6.92 3.09 9.18
C LEU A 67 7.51 1.93 10.00
N GLY A 68 8.73 1.54 9.66
CA GLY A 68 9.43 0.46 10.32
C GLY A 68 10.89 0.40 9.86
N GLY A 69 11.73 -0.23 10.66
CA GLY A 69 13.14 -0.46 10.36
C GLY A 69 13.48 -1.95 10.29
N GLY A 70 14.77 -2.27 10.24
CA GLY A 70 15.24 -3.63 10.42
C GLY A 70 14.94 -4.16 11.82
N THR A 71 14.77 -5.47 11.96
CA THR A 71 14.59 -6.11 13.26
C THR A 71 15.93 -6.29 13.98
N GLY A 72 16.06 -5.71 15.17
CA GLY A 72 17.20 -5.90 16.07
C GLY A 72 16.75 -5.95 17.52
N PRO A 73 17.68 -6.12 18.49
CA PRO A 73 17.34 -6.06 19.91
C PRO A 73 16.63 -4.76 20.27
N TYR A 74 15.62 -4.82 21.15
CA TYR A 74 14.73 -3.67 21.45
C TYR A 74 15.48 -2.40 21.88
N TYR A 75 16.58 -2.52 22.60
CA TYR A 75 17.41 -1.39 23.05
C TYR A 75 18.22 -0.70 21.93
N ARG A 76 18.17 -1.21 20.69
CA ARG A 76 18.73 -0.56 19.49
C ARG A 76 17.66 -0.14 18.49
N ASP A 77 16.40 -0.49 18.74
CA ASP A 77 15.27 -0.12 17.91
C ASP A 77 14.61 1.13 18.52
N ILE A 78 14.82 2.27 17.87
CA ILE A 78 14.29 3.56 18.33
C ILE A 78 12.76 3.54 18.40
N ILE A 79 12.08 2.85 17.46
CA ILE A 79 10.62 2.73 17.50
C ILE A 79 10.22 1.93 18.74
N ALA A 80 10.93 0.84 19.04
CA ALA A 80 10.67 0.05 20.24
C ALA A 80 10.91 0.85 21.54
N ILE A 81 12.01 1.61 21.63
CA ILE A 81 12.32 2.44 22.81
C ILE A 81 11.25 3.52 23.02
N SER A 82 10.93 4.28 21.98
CA SER A 82 9.94 5.35 22.06
C SER A 82 8.53 4.79 22.32
N ALA A 83 8.18 3.66 21.71
CA ALA A 83 6.89 3.01 21.95
C ALA A 83 6.77 2.45 23.37
N PHE A 84 7.87 1.99 23.97
CA PHE A 84 7.88 1.60 25.37
C PHE A 84 7.52 2.80 26.24
N LYS A 85 8.15 3.95 25.97
CA LYS A 85 7.86 5.18 26.72
C LYS A 85 6.41 5.65 26.56
N ALA A 86 5.88 5.58 25.34
CA ALA A 86 4.47 5.88 25.05
C ALA A 86 3.54 4.97 25.87
N MET A 87 3.79 3.66 25.86
CA MET A 87 2.98 2.66 26.57
C MET A 87 2.99 2.87 28.09
N GLU A 88 4.15 3.22 28.69
CA GLU A 88 4.26 3.48 30.13
C GLU A 88 3.32 4.58 30.65
N ILE A 89 2.95 5.52 29.79
CA ILE A 89 2.06 6.65 30.13
C ILE A 89 0.68 6.51 29.49
N GLY A 90 0.34 5.32 29.00
CA GLY A 90 -1.00 5.00 28.48
C GLY A 90 -1.26 5.39 27.04
N VAL A 91 -0.23 5.74 26.26
CA VAL A 91 -0.36 6.04 24.83
C VAL A 91 -0.25 4.76 24.01
N PHE A 92 -1.28 4.46 23.22
CA PHE A 92 -1.33 3.25 22.40
C PHE A 92 -0.55 3.42 21.10
N VAL A 93 0.31 2.46 20.74
CA VAL A 93 1.15 2.53 19.53
C VAL A 93 0.77 1.43 18.54
N SER A 94 0.33 1.85 17.36
CA SER A 94 0.00 0.98 16.23
C SER A 94 1.02 1.17 15.10
N CYS A 95 1.72 0.11 14.73
CA CYS A 95 2.70 0.13 13.64
C CYS A 95 2.38 -0.91 12.55
N SER A 96 2.78 -0.63 11.31
CA SER A 96 2.67 -1.61 10.21
C SER A 96 3.68 -2.77 10.35
N ALA A 97 3.31 -3.98 9.94
CA ALA A 97 4.21 -5.14 9.91
C ALA A 97 5.33 -5.02 8.86
N GLY A 98 5.11 -4.26 7.79
CA GLY A 98 6.02 -4.15 6.64
C GLY A 98 5.49 -4.86 5.39
N ASN A 99 6.16 -4.62 4.27
CA ASN A 99 5.76 -5.06 2.93
C ASN A 99 6.77 -6.01 2.27
N SER A 100 7.52 -6.78 3.08
CA SER A 100 8.61 -7.67 2.65
C SER A 100 8.22 -9.15 2.69
N GLY A 101 6.93 -9.46 2.77
CA GLY A 101 6.41 -10.82 2.62
C GLY A 101 6.56 -11.35 1.18
N PRO A 102 6.23 -12.62 0.93
CA PRO A 102 5.57 -13.57 1.84
C PRO A 102 6.56 -14.41 2.67
N THR A 103 7.86 -14.13 2.59
CA THR A 103 8.90 -14.90 3.27
C THR A 103 8.74 -14.82 4.79
N LYS A 104 9.07 -15.93 5.47
CA LYS A 104 9.07 -16.04 6.94
C LYS A 104 10.07 -15.03 7.53
N ALA A 105 9.78 -14.51 8.73
CA ALA A 105 10.64 -13.61 9.50
C ALA A 105 10.99 -12.29 8.77
N SER A 106 10.02 -11.71 8.06
CA SER A 106 10.19 -10.49 7.26
C SER A 106 9.55 -9.25 7.88
N LEU A 107 8.88 -9.38 9.04
CA LEU A 107 8.16 -8.27 9.68
C LEU A 107 9.05 -7.43 10.59
N ALA A 108 8.72 -6.15 10.69
CA ALA A 108 9.31 -5.18 11.59
C ALA A 108 8.37 -4.89 12.78
N ASN A 109 8.78 -3.98 13.67
CA ASN A 109 7.96 -3.50 14.79
C ASN A 109 7.52 -4.65 15.71
N VAL A 110 8.47 -5.50 16.08
CA VAL A 110 8.25 -6.77 16.80
C VAL A 110 8.04 -6.63 18.31
N ALA A 111 8.21 -5.42 18.86
CA ALA A 111 8.17 -5.22 20.30
C ALA A 111 6.79 -5.60 20.89
N PRO A 112 6.73 -6.24 22.08
CA PRO A 112 5.46 -6.69 22.66
C PRO A 112 4.46 -5.58 22.96
N TRP A 113 4.95 -4.37 23.20
CA TRP A 113 4.15 -3.17 23.51
C TRP A 113 3.74 -2.37 22.27
N ILE A 114 4.02 -2.87 21.07
CA ILE A 114 3.55 -2.29 19.81
C ILE A 114 2.45 -3.19 19.25
N MET A 115 1.32 -2.63 18.82
CA MET A 115 0.38 -3.37 17.98
C MET A 115 0.87 -3.34 16.53
N THR A 116 1.30 -4.49 16.02
CA THR A 116 1.84 -4.72 14.69
C THR A 116 0.73 -5.22 13.75
N VAL A 117 0.42 -4.42 12.73
CA VAL A 117 -0.72 -4.66 11.84
C VAL A 117 -0.25 -5.18 10.48
N GLY A 118 -0.70 -6.37 10.10
CA GLY A 118 -0.53 -6.93 8.75
C GLY A 118 -1.59 -6.43 7.75
N ALA A 119 -1.28 -6.50 6.46
CA ALA A 119 -2.19 -6.09 5.39
C ALA A 119 -3.05 -7.26 4.88
N GLY A 120 -4.36 -7.05 4.84
CA GLY A 120 -5.34 -7.96 4.24
C GLY A 120 -6.14 -7.28 3.13
N THR A 121 -6.74 -8.10 2.27
CA THR A 121 -7.67 -7.68 1.22
C THR A 121 -9.03 -7.29 1.80
N LEU A 122 -9.81 -6.58 0.98
CA LEU A 122 -11.22 -6.28 1.21
C LEU A 122 -12.10 -7.15 0.31
N ASP A 123 -13.39 -7.23 0.61
CA ASP A 123 -14.40 -7.80 -0.30
C ASP A 123 -14.74 -6.88 -1.48
N ARG A 124 -13.94 -5.82 -1.69
CA ARG A 124 -14.05 -4.84 -2.76
C ARG A 124 -12.79 -4.85 -3.61
N ASP A 125 -12.97 -4.88 -4.93
CA ASP A 125 -11.85 -4.81 -5.88
C ASP A 125 -12.16 -3.95 -7.13
N PHE A 126 -11.13 -3.57 -7.88
CA PHE A 126 -11.22 -2.74 -9.09
C PHE A 126 -11.05 -3.59 -10.33
N LEU A 127 -12.13 -4.26 -10.72
CA LEU A 127 -12.08 -5.29 -11.76
C LEU A 127 -11.76 -4.68 -13.12
N ALA A 128 -10.82 -5.28 -13.81
CA ALA A 128 -10.50 -5.00 -15.21
C ALA A 128 -10.35 -6.31 -15.97
N TYR A 129 -10.56 -6.25 -17.29
CA TYR A 129 -10.44 -7.42 -18.14
C TYR A 129 -9.47 -7.15 -19.28
N ALA A 130 -8.66 -8.15 -19.60
CA ALA A 130 -7.94 -8.24 -20.86
C ALA A 130 -8.66 -9.25 -21.75
N VAL A 131 -9.14 -8.82 -22.91
CA VAL A 131 -9.68 -9.72 -23.95
C VAL A 131 -8.56 -9.97 -24.95
N LEU A 132 -8.05 -11.20 -24.99
CA LEU A 132 -6.99 -11.59 -25.91
C LEU A 132 -7.56 -11.77 -27.34
N GLY A 133 -6.70 -11.68 -28.36
CA GLY A 133 -7.08 -11.80 -29.77
C GLY A 133 -7.70 -13.15 -30.15
N ASN A 134 -7.45 -14.18 -29.34
CA ASN A 134 -8.07 -15.50 -29.44
C ASN A 134 -9.49 -15.58 -28.83
N GLY A 135 -10.06 -14.45 -28.40
CA GLY A 135 -11.39 -14.36 -27.78
C GLY A 135 -11.44 -14.68 -26.29
N LYS A 136 -10.32 -15.09 -25.67
CA LYS A 136 -10.29 -15.42 -24.24
C LYS A 136 -10.35 -14.14 -23.40
N LYS A 137 -11.31 -14.08 -22.48
CA LYS A 137 -11.46 -13.01 -21.49
C LYS A 137 -10.71 -13.38 -20.21
N VAL A 138 -9.87 -12.46 -19.77
CA VAL A 138 -8.95 -12.66 -18.63
C VAL A 138 -9.21 -11.58 -17.59
N ASN A 139 -9.33 -11.99 -16.32
CA ASN A 139 -9.57 -11.08 -15.19
C ASN A 139 -8.26 -10.49 -14.66
N GLY A 140 -8.27 -9.21 -14.28
CA GLY A 140 -7.20 -8.51 -13.58
C GLY A 140 -7.68 -7.21 -12.94
N VAL A 141 -6.76 -6.31 -12.59
CA VAL A 141 -7.08 -5.00 -11.97
C VAL A 141 -6.38 -3.85 -12.69
N SER A 142 -7.12 -2.80 -13.05
CA SER A 142 -6.62 -1.58 -13.72
C SER A 142 -7.40 -0.36 -13.26
N LEU A 143 -6.84 0.83 -13.46
CA LEU A 143 -7.54 2.09 -13.24
C LEU A 143 -8.05 2.77 -14.55
N TYR A 144 -7.69 2.31 -15.77
CA TYR A 144 -8.14 2.89 -17.08
C TYR A 144 -7.71 2.11 -18.36
N SER A 145 -8.13 2.56 -19.58
CA SER A 145 -7.90 1.95 -20.93
C SER A 145 -7.65 2.95 -22.10
N ARG A 146 -6.81 2.59 -23.13
CA ARG A 146 -6.46 3.33 -24.40
C ARG A 146 -6.01 2.36 -25.53
N LYS A 147 -6.02 2.77 -26.81
CA LYS A 147 -5.70 1.95 -28.03
C LYS A 147 -4.26 2.14 -28.57
N GLY A 148 -3.59 1.06 -29.07
CA GLY A 148 -2.18 1.03 -29.59
C GLY A 148 -1.33 -0.19 -29.16
N LYS A 149 0.03 -0.09 -29.18
CA LYS A 149 0.96 -1.19 -28.78
C LYS A 149 0.98 -1.44 -27.27
N MET A 150 0.69 -2.66 -26.85
CA MET A 150 0.64 -3.06 -25.44
C MET A 150 1.86 -3.92 -25.08
N VAL A 151 2.39 -3.71 -23.87
CA VAL A 151 3.55 -4.47 -23.36
C VAL A 151 3.11 -5.39 -22.22
N PHE A 152 3.53 -6.64 -22.27
CA PHE A 152 3.44 -7.54 -21.13
C PHE A 152 4.72 -7.44 -20.29
N CYS A 153 4.60 -7.16 -19.00
CA CYS A 153 5.69 -7.05 -18.07
C CYS A 153 5.49 -8.03 -16.92
N ASP A 154 6.57 -8.69 -16.49
CA ASP A 154 6.54 -9.44 -15.24
C ASP A 154 6.80 -8.52 -14.04
N ARG A 155 6.11 -8.82 -12.94
CA ARG A 155 6.45 -8.30 -11.62
C ARG A 155 7.87 -8.75 -11.26
N GLY A 156 8.63 -7.84 -10.66
CA GLY A 156 10.03 -8.09 -10.30
C GLY A 156 10.57 -6.97 -9.42
N VAL A 157 11.89 -6.76 -9.46
CA VAL A 157 12.61 -5.81 -8.58
C VAL A 157 12.17 -4.37 -8.78
N ASN A 158 12.05 -3.92 -10.04
CA ASN A 158 11.71 -2.52 -10.33
C ASN A 158 10.26 -2.20 -9.93
N PRO A 159 10.00 -0.99 -9.37
CA PRO A 159 8.66 -0.53 -9.04
C PRO A 159 7.69 -0.68 -10.21
N ARG A 160 6.50 -1.15 -9.89
CA ARG A 160 5.46 -1.48 -10.88
C ARG A 160 5.01 -0.24 -11.65
N VAL A 161 4.82 0.89 -10.97
CA VAL A 161 4.44 2.17 -11.61
C VAL A 161 5.54 2.69 -12.54
N GLU A 162 6.82 2.52 -12.17
CA GLU A 162 7.97 2.91 -12.99
C GLU A 162 8.05 2.10 -14.29
N LYS A 163 7.77 0.78 -14.25
CA LYS A 163 7.62 -0.04 -15.47
C LYS A 163 6.57 0.56 -16.41
N GLY A 164 5.44 1.01 -15.87
CA GLY A 164 4.41 1.69 -16.65
C GLY A 164 4.87 3.01 -17.26
N HIS A 165 5.74 3.77 -16.57
CA HIS A 165 6.35 4.97 -17.13
C HIS A 165 7.26 4.66 -18.32
N VAL A 166 8.16 3.68 -18.18
CA VAL A 166 9.05 3.24 -19.27
C VAL A 166 8.25 2.78 -20.49
N VAL A 167 7.17 2.01 -20.28
CA VAL A 167 6.30 1.57 -21.38
C VAL A 167 5.62 2.77 -22.05
N LYS A 168 5.20 3.79 -21.30
CA LYS A 168 4.63 5.01 -21.87
C LYS A 168 5.64 5.79 -22.71
N GLU A 169 6.87 5.96 -22.21
CA GLU A 169 7.96 6.64 -22.94
C GLU A 169 8.32 5.89 -24.23
N ALA A 170 8.25 4.56 -24.22
CA ALA A 170 8.46 3.71 -25.40
C ALA A 170 7.28 3.70 -26.40
N VAL A 171 6.37 4.69 -26.35
CA VAL A 171 5.16 4.80 -27.19
C VAL A 171 4.15 3.66 -26.96
N GLY A 172 4.25 2.97 -25.82
CA GLY A 172 3.30 1.97 -25.37
C GLY A 172 2.01 2.63 -24.87
N VAL A 173 0.88 2.08 -25.24
CA VAL A 173 -0.45 2.64 -24.90
C VAL A 173 -1.11 1.96 -23.71
N GLY A 174 -0.49 0.90 -23.20
CA GLY A 174 -1.05 0.01 -22.21
C GLY A 174 -0.06 -1.06 -21.77
N MET A 175 -0.31 -1.64 -20.59
CA MET A 175 0.53 -2.64 -19.97
C MET A 175 -0.31 -3.77 -19.38
N LEU A 176 0.15 -5.00 -19.54
CA LEU A 176 -0.29 -6.15 -18.75
C LEU A 176 0.81 -6.48 -17.77
N LEU A 177 0.54 -6.40 -16.47
CA LEU A 177 1.51 -6.73 -15.43
C LEU A 177 1.19 -8.11 -14.87
N GLY A 178 2.03 -9.10 -15.20
CA GLY A 178 1.86 -10.47 -14.74
C GLY A 178 2.60 -10.75 -13.43
N ASN A 179 1.91 -11.37 -12.48
CA ASN A 179 2.58 -11.94 -11.31
C ASN A 179 3.46 -13.15 -11.68
N THR A 180 4.49 -13.35 -10.86
CA THR A 180 5.38 -14.51 -10.89
C THR A 180 5.00 -15.50 -9.79
N ALA A 181 5.70 -16.64 -9.73
CA ALA A 181 5.53 -17.63 -8.66
C ALA A 181 5.71 -17.06 -7.25
N GLU A 182 6.60 -16.08 -7.09
CA GLU A 182 6.86 -15.43 -5.80
C GLU A 182 5.69 -14.56 -5.33
N SER A 183 4.95 -13.96 -6.27
CA SER A 183 3.83 -13.06 -5.98
C SER A 183 2.47 -13.78 -5.97
N GLY A 184 2.39 -14.98 -6.53
CA GLY A 184 1.19 -15.81 -6.54
C GLY A 184 -0.01 -15.16 -7.24
N GLU A 185 -1.21 -15.37 -6.70
CA GLU A 185 -2.48 -14.88 -7.28
C GLU A 185 -2.94 -13.52 -6.73
N GLU A 186 -2.15 -12.87 -5.87
CA GLU A 186 -2.55 -11.60 -5.26
C GLU A 186 -2.65 -10.48 -6.31
N LEU A 187 -3.79 -9.79 -6.34
CA LEU A 187 -3.99 -8.61 -7.17
C LEU A 187 -3.90 -7.34 -6.33
N VAL A 188 -3.11 -6.39 -6.81
CA VAL A 188 -2.97 -5.06 -6.21
C VAL A 188 -3.15 -4.05 -7.33
N ALA A 189 -4.12 -3.15 -7.15
CA ALA A 189 -4.41 -2.10 -8.10
C ALA A 189 -3.43 -0.94 -7.87
N GLU A 190 -2.85 -0.42 -8.96
CA GLU A 190 -1.89 0.67 -8.90
C GLU A 190 -2.22 1.79 -9.89
N SER A 191 -1.78 3.00 -9.52
CA SER A 191 -1.93 4.19 -10.35
C SER A 191 -0.80 4.29 -11.36
N HIS A 192 -1.03 3.76 -12.57
CA HIS A 192 -0.09 3.86 -13.69
C HIS A 192 -0.32 5.12 -14.55
N LEU A 193 0.69 5.54 -15.31
CA LEU A 193 0.62 6.61 -16.32
C LEU A 193 0.14 6.17 -17.71
N LEU A 194 -0.09 4.87 -17.88
CA LEU A 194 -0.87 4.26 -18.96
C LEU A 194 -1.89 3.23 -18.41
N PRO A 195 -2.88 2.80 -19.22
CA PRO A 195 -3.74 1.67 -18.89
C PRO A 195 -2.96 0.45 -18.47
N ALA A 196 -3.18 -0.08 -17.27
CA ALA A 196 -2.40 -1.23 -16.81
C ALA A 196 -3.30 -2.24 -16.09
N VAL A 197 -3.40 -3.47 -16.60
CA VAL A 197 -4.09 -4.56 -15.90
C VAL A 197 -3.08 -5.48 -15.23
N THR A 198 -3.12 -5.57 -13.90
CA THR A 198 -2.38 -6.57 -13.14
C THR A 198 -3.14 -7.89 -13.10
N VAL A 199 -2.46 -9.00 -13.36
CA VAL A 199 -3.06 -10.35 -13.40
C VAL A 199 -2.28 -11.34 -12.53
N GLY A 200 -2.99 -12.33 -11.99
CA GLY A 200 -2.40 -13.38 -11.14
C GLY A 200 -1.47 -14.33 -11.90
N MET A 201 -0.71 -15.15 -11.19
CA MET A 201 0.31 -16.03 -11.77
C MET A 201 -0.26 -17.00 -12.81
N LYS A 202 -1.37 -17.69 -12.51
CA LYS A 202 -2.00 -18.65 -13.45
C LYS A 202 -2.29 -18.01 -14.79
N ILE A 203 -2.96 -16.86 -14.75
CA ILE A 203 -3.30 -16.06 -15.92
C ILE A 203 -2.03 -15.57 -16.63
N SER A 204 -1.03 -15.14 -15.86
CA SER A 204 0.25 -14.68 -16.42
C SER A 204 0.93 -15.77 -17.23
N ASN A 205 0.91 -17.02 -16.76
CA ASN A 205 1.46 -18.16 -17.50
C ASN A 205 0.71 -18.39 -18.81
N GLU A 206 -0.62 -18.31 -18.79
CA GLU A 206 -1.43 -18.43 -20.01
C GLU A 206 -1.13 -17.32 -21.02
N ILE A 207 -0.96 -16.07 -20.55
CA ILE A 207 -0.59 -14.94 -21.42
C ILE A 207 0.81 -15.14 -21.99
N ARG A 208 1.79 -15.61 -21.19
CA ARG A 208 3.14 -15.92 -21.68
C ARG A 208 3.10 -16.97 -22.79
N GLU A 209 2.27 -17.99 -22.65
CA GLU A 209 2.11 -19.02 -23.68
C GLU A 209 1.42 -18.48 -24.94
N TYR A 210 0.38 -17.67 -24.77
CA TYR A 210 -0.28 -16.98 -25.87
C TYR A 210 0.69 -16.11 -26.69
N LEU A 211 1.56 -15.36 -26.01
CA LEU A 211 2.56 -14.50 -26.66
C LEU A 211 3.62 -15.29 -27.45
N LYS A 212 3.90 -16.55 -27.08
CA LYS A 212 4.85 -17.41 -27.80
C LYS A 212 4.21 -18.09 -29.02
N THR A 213 2.93 -18.42 -28.93
CA THR A 213 2.23 -19.26 -29.91
C THR A 213 1.58 -18.45 -31.03
N ASP A 214 1.08 -17.26 -30.73
CA ASP A 214 0.42 -16.39 -31.69
C ASP A 214 1.44 -15.50 -32.43
N LYS A 215 1.40 -15.48 -33.77
CA LYS A 215 2.29 -14.66 -34.61
C LYS A 215 1.96 -13.17 -34.55
N ARG A 216 0.74 -12.80 -34.13
CA ARG A 216 0.24 -11.42 -34.04
C ARG A 216 -0.62 -11.27 -32.78
N PRO A 217 -0.03 -11.36 -31.58
CA PRO A 217 -0.79 -11.30 -30.35
C PRO A 217 -1.47 -9.94 -30.20
N MET A 218 -2.76 -9.98 -29.86
CA MET A 218 -3.56 -8.79 -29.59
C MET A 218 -4.22 -8.91 -28.23
N ALA A 219 -4.47 -7.78 -27.59
CA ALA A 219 -5.29 -7.75 -26.40
C ALA A 219 -5.96 -6.37 -26.23
N ALA A 220 -7.19 -6.38 -25.71
CA ALA A 220 -7.98 -5.20 -25.44
C ALA A 220 -8.25 -5.10 -23.93
N LEU A 221 -7.95 -3.94 -23.33
CA LEU A 221 -8.21 -3.70 -21.91
C LEU A 221 -9.57 -3.03 -21.73
N THR A 222 -10.36 -3.52 -20.79
CA THR A 222 -11.63 -2.91 -20.39
C THR A 222 -11.68 -2.75 -18.87
N PHE A 223 -12.13 -1.60 -18.41
CA PHE A 223 -12.33 -1.34 -16.99
C PHE A 223 -13.76 -1.70 -16.60
N GLY A 224 -13.91 -2.57 -15.60
CA GLY A 224 -15.19 -3.09 -15.12
C GLY A 224 -15.77 -2.32 -13.94
N GLY A 225 -15.08 -1.28 -13.45
CA GLY A 225 -15.51 -0.52 -12.28
C GLY A 225 -15.16 -1.19 -10.95
N THR A 226 -15.74 -0.67 -9.87
CA THR A 226 -15.59 -1.24 -8.53
C THR A 226 -16.63 -2.34 -8.33
N VAL A 227 -16.16 -3.53 -7.92
CA VAL A 227 -17.01 -4.67 -7.56
C VAL A 227 -16.94 -4.92 -6.06
N SER A 228 -18.04 -5.41 -5.47
CA SER A 228 -18.14 -5.78 -4.05
C SER A 228 -18.54 -7.25 -3.90
N ASN A 229 -18.36 -7.82 -2.71
CA ASN A 229 -18.56 -9.24 -2.38
C ASN A 229 -17.53 -10.20 -3.03
N VAL A 230 -16.30 -9.75 -3.21
CA VAL A 230 -15.19 -10.60 -3.67
C VAL A 230 -14.86 -11.66 -2.61
N LYS A 231 -14.71 -12.92 -3.03
CA LYS A 231 -14.37 -14.06 -2.16
C LYS A 231 -13.17 -14.84 -2.71
N PRO A 232 -12.30 -15.39 -1.84
CA PRO A 232 -12.30 -15.24 -0.38
C PRO A 232 -11.89 -13.83 0.09
N SER A 233 -12.45 -13.37 1.21
CA SER A 233 -12.10 -12.08 1.83
C SER A 233 -12.37 -12.12 3.34
N PRO A 234 -11.46 -11.59 4.19
CA PRO A 234 -10.14 -11.08 3.82
C PRO A 234 -9.15 -12.21 3.53
N VAL A 235 -8.12 -11.91 2.73
CA VAL A 235 -6.94 -12.74 2.53
C VAL A 235 -5.72 -11.92 2.89
N VAL A 236 -4.74 -12.52 3.56
CA VAL A 236 -3.48 -11.83 3.87
C VAL A 236 -2.74 -11.51 2.57
N ALA A 237 -2.38 -10.25 2.38
CA ALA A 237 -1.59 -9.79 1.25
C ALA A 237 -0.26 -10.59 1.17
N ALA A 238 0.17 -10.95 -0.03
CA ALA A 238 1.43 -11.66 -0.22
C ALA A 238 2.59 -10.77 0.21
N PHE A 239 2.53 -9.46 -0.09
CA PHE A 239 3.54 -8.51 0.36
C PHE A 239 3.52 -8.27 1.88
N SER A 240 2.42 -8.54 2.59
CA SER A 240 2.38 -8.34 4.05
C SER A 240 3.46 -9.18 4.71
N SER A 241 4.40 -8.52 5.40
CA SER A 241 5.48 -9.18 6.10
C SER A 241 4.98 -10.21 7.11
N ARG A 242 5.77 -11.28 7.32
CA ARG A 242 5.39 -12.46 8.10
C ARG A 242 6.28 -12.64 9.33
N GLY A 243 5.70 -13.24 10.36
CA GLY A 243 6.45 -13.70 11.53
C GLY A 243 7.35 -14.90 11.18
N PRO A 244 8.04 -15.48 12.18
CA PRO A 244 7.92 -15.21 13.60
C PRO A 244 8.61 -13.92 14.04
N ASN A 245 8.36 -13.51 15.28
CA ASN A 245 9.16 -12.50 15.95
C ASN A 245 10.58 -13.05 16.19
N MET A 246 11.59 -12.45 15.55
CA MET A 246 12.98 -12.91 15.64
C MET A 246 13.69 -12.48 16.93
N VAL A 247 13.12 -11.53 17.69
CA VAL A 247 13.69 -11.05 18.96
C VAL A 247 13.12 -11.83 20.14
N THR A 248 11.82 -12.10 20.13
CA THR A 248 11.14 -12.90 21.16
C THR A 248 10.19 -13.90 20.50
N PRO A 249 10.69 -15.07 20.05
CA PRO A 249 9.90 -16.03 19.28
C PRO A 249 8.65 -16.58 19.99
N GLN A 250 8.60 -16.46 21.32
CA GLN A 250 7.45 -16.86 22.14
C GLN A 250 6.26 -15.91 21.98
N ILE A 251 6.47 -14.70 21.45
CA ILE A 251 5.44 -13.69 21.22
C ILE A 251 5.14 -13.63 19.73
N LEU A 252 3.95 -14.09 19.34
CA LEU A 252 3.51 -14.13 17.95
C LEU A 252 3.34 -12.71 17.38
N LYS A 253 3.77 -12.54 16.13
CA LYS A 253 3.59 -11.32 15.33
C LYS A 253 3.28 -11.69 13.87
N PRO A 254 2.53 -10.86 13.11
CA PRO A 254 1.85 -9.64 13.54
C PRO A 254 0.67 -9.96 14.48
N ASP A 255 0.18 -8.98 15.23
CA ASP A 255 -0.89 -9.20 16.22
C ASP A 255 -2.26 -9.32 15.55
N VAL A 256 -2.49 -8.50 14.53
CA VAL A 256 -3.77 -8.43 13.81
C VAL A 256 -3.56 -8.20 12.32
N ILE A 257 -4.57 -8.54 11.52
CA ILE A 257 -4.67 -8.16 10.12
C ILE A 257 -5.74 -7.08 9.95
N GLY A 258 -5.47 -6.08 9.12
CA GLY A 258 -6.43 -5.03 8.78
C GLY A 258 -6.51 -4.81 7.27
N PRO A 259 -7.56 -4.12 6.76
CA PRO A 259 -7.63 -3.72 5.37
C PRO A 259 -6.42 -2.88 4.96
N GLY A 260 -5.58 -3.42 4.07
CA GLY A 260 -4.34 -2.77 3.62
C GLY A 260 -4.13 -2.79 2.11
N VAL A 261 -5.03 -3.45 1.36
CA VAL A 261 -4.97 -3.54 -0.10
C VAL A 261 -6.06 -2.66 -0.72
N ASN A 262 -5.69 -1.85 -1.71
CA ASN A 262 -6.62 -1.05 -2.52
C ASN A 262 -7.51 -0.09 -1.69
N ILE A 263 -6.93 0.56 -0.67
CA ILE A 263 -7.63 1.51 0.21
C ILE A 263 -7.73 2.90 -0.46
N LEU A 264 -8.91 3.52 -0.41
CA LEU A 264 -9.12 4.89 -0.87
C LEU A 264 -8.97 5.84 0.32
N ALA A 265 -8.10 6.86 0.19
CA ALA A 265 -7.79 7.82 1.24
C ALA A 265 -7.56 9.24 0.67
N GLY A 266 -7.35 10.23 1.55
CA GLY A 266 -7.03 11.61 1.15
C GLY A 266 -5.67 11.73 0.45
N TRP A 267 -5.53 12.71 -0.44
CA TRP A 267 -4.32 12.93 -1.25
C TRP A 267 -4.03 14.42 -1.42
N SER A 268 -2.79 14.86 -1.17
CA SER A 268 -2.41 16.29 -1.12
C SER A 268 -2.46 17.00 -2.47
N ARG A 269 -2.37 16.23 -3.57
CA ARG A 269 -2.23 16.72 -4.96
C ARG A 269 -0.91 17.42 -5.29
N GLU A 270 0.03 17.50 -4.36
CA GLU A 270 1.37 18.06 -4.60
C GLU A 270 2.21 17.18 -5.54
N ILE A 271 2.05 15.87 -5.41
CA ILE A 271 2.58 14.84 -6.32
C ILE A 271 1.39 14.03 -6.82
N GLY A 272 1.38 13.61 -8.09
CA GLY A 272 0.31 12.76 -8.62
C GLY A 272 0.24 11.39 -7.90
N PRO A 273 -0.90 10.69 -7.91
CA PRO A 273 -1.05 9.36 -7.29
C PRO A 273 -0.06 8.29 -7.80
N THR A 274 0.62 8.56 -8.91
CA THR A 274 1.68 7.70 -9.45
C THR A 274 3.00 7.82 -8.66
N GLY A 275 3.16 8.88 -7.86
CA GLY A 275 4.40 9.18 -7.13
C GLY A 275 5.57 9.65 -8.01
N LEU A 276 5.35 9.85 -9.32
CA LEU A 276 6.38 10.28 -10.26
C LEU A 276 6.47 11.82 -10.31
N GLU A 277 7.67 12.36 -10.17
CA GLU A 277 7.94 13.81 -10.18
C GLU A 277 7.72 14.46 -11.56
N THR A 278 7.61 13.67 -12.62
CA THR A 278 7.48 14.13 -14.01
C THR A 278 6.15 14.84 -14.32
N ILE A 279 5.24 14.91 -13.34
CA ILE A 279 3.95 15.60 -13.47
C ILE A 279 3.77 16.57 -12.31
N GLN A 280 4.66 17.56 -12.21
CA GLN A 280 4.21 18.84 -11.69
C GLN A 280 3.43 19.53 -12.81
N PRO A 281 2.12 19.79 -12.67
CA PRO A 281 1.54 20.85 -13.47
C PRO A 281 2.34 22.12 -13.14
N LYS A 282 3.05 22.66 -14.12
CA LYS A 282 3.43 24.06 -14.07
C LYS A 282 2.11 24.83 -14.01
N CYS A 283 1.70 25.21 -12.80
CA CYS A 283 0.75 26.29 -12.63
C CYS A 283 1.42 27.58 -13.10
#